data_AF-A0A3S3NJR9-F1
#
_entry.id   AF-A0A3S3NJR9-F1
#
_cell.length_a   1.000
_cell.length_b   1.000
_cell.length_c   1.000
_cell.angle_alpha   90.00
_cell.angle_beta   90.00
_cell.angle_gamma   90.00
#
_symmetry.space_group_name_H-M   'P 1'
#
loop_
_entity.id
_entity.type
_entity.pdbx_description
1 polymer ?
#
loop_
_entity_poly.entity_id
_entity_poly.type
_entity_poly.pdbx_seq_one_letter_code
_entity_poly.pdbx_strand_id
1 'polypeptide(L)'
;MFEGSHDFNHFQEHGNAVINEAFKNKTRKEKRRFKRRVLREKRVEDRIERLDQNQNLRSQLEAWRRNFKRSKAKSRTLAFEKLNEARRLLNEKKLDDALEAYSQTILLLPFPDESKDDTDSSDLWVHCFVQRAVLYFQMKQFLNYVFDLEQAIKHTHDNSLKVLLLCYRFYYDASAFVNLKNTSNKGRVIVANRNLPIGSLVVSQPAFVSWLRPTYYDQYCNHCLNLLNNGCIPCRKCADMRYCSWNCSENAWNEYHKYECSHVPTIKNLAFEVCISHNELGTDNVMN
;
A
#
# COMPACT_ATOMS: atom_id res chain seq x y z
N MET A 1 12.80 -12.85 -13.67
CA MET A 1 13.48 -12.46 -12.41
C MET A 1 12.44 -11.72 -11.59
N PHE A 2 11.81 -12.38 -10.61
CA PHE A 2 10.81 -11.75 -9.72
C PHE A 2 10.99 -12.32 -8.32
N GLU A 3 12.14 -12.01 -7.73
CA GLU A 3 12.28 -12.01 -6.28
C GLU A 3 12.00 -10.57 -5.82
N GLY A 4 11.06 -10.42 -4.89
CA GLY A 4 10.83 -9.18 -4.14
C GLY A 4 10.35 -7.97 -4.95
N SER A 5 9.04 -7.82 -5.12
CA SER A 5 8.43 -6.48 -5.13
C SER A 5 6.98 -6.56 -4.67
N HIS A 6 6.60 -5.63 -3.80
CA HIS A 6 5.28 -5.48 -3.21
C HIS A 6 4.23 -4.90 -4.20
N ASP A 7 4.47 -4.94 -5.52
CA ASP A 7 3.74 -4.15 -6.51
C ASP A 7 2.64 -4.90 -7.30
N PHE A 8 2.05 -5.97 -6.76
CA PHE A 8 0.97 -6.69 -7.47
C PHE A 8 -0.23 -7.08 -6.60
N ASN A 9 -0.57 -6.32 -5.55
CA ASN A 9 -1.63 -6.74 -4.63
C ASN A 9 -3.06 -6.55 -5.16
N HIS A 10 -3.35 -5.54 -6.01
CA HIS A 10 -4.72 -5.30 -6.51
C HIS A 10 -5.23 -6.35 -7.50
N PHE A 11 -4.38 -6.76 -8.46
CA PHE A 11 -4.72 -7.88 -9.34
C PHE A 11 -4.75 -9.21 -8.59
N GLN A 12 -3.98 -9.34 -7.50
CA GLN A 12 -3.97 -10.53 -6.68
C GLN A 12 -5.21 -10.63 -5.79
N GLU A 13 -5.70 -9.54 -5.19
CA GLU A 13 -6.94 -9.51 -4.40
C GLU A 13 -8.20 -9.56 -5.26
N HIS A 14 -8.25 -8.81 -6.36
CA HIS A 14 -9.33 -8.91 -7.34
C HIS A 14 -9.32 -10.28 -8.03
N GLY A 15 -8.13 -10.78 -8.40
CA GLY A 15 -7.96 -12.15 -8.88
C GLY A 15 -8.39 -13.17 -7.83
N ASN A 16 -8.13 -12.94 -6.54
CA ASN A 16 -8.61 -13.79 -5.46
C ASN A 16 -10.13 -13.74 -5.32
N ALA A 17 -10.78 -12.59 -5.49
CA ALA A 17 -12.24 -12.45 -5.47
C ALA A 17 -12.88 -13.17 -6.66
N VAL A 18 -12.37 -12.97 -7.88
CA VAL A 18 -12.79 -13.66 -9.10
C VAL A 18 -12.63 -15.18 -8.94
N ILE A 19 -11.49 -15.63 -8.40
CA ILE A 19 -11.26 -17.05 -8.09
C ILE A 19 -12.20 -17.53 -6.97
N ASN A 20 -12.48 -16.73 -5.95
CA ASN A 20 -13.34 -17.16 -4.85
C ASN A 20 -14.79 -17.33 -5.31
N GLU A 21 -15.27 -16.46 -6.20
CA GLU A 21 -16.60 -16.51 -6.82
C GLU A 21 -16.72 -17.64 -7.85
N ALA A 22 -15.77 -17.75 -8.79
CA ALA A 22 -15.73 -18.83 -9.77
C ALA A 22 -15.67 -20.22 -9.11
N PHE A 23 -15.06 -20.30 -7.92
CA PHE A 23 -14.94 -21.53 -7.15
C PHE A 23 -15.83 -21.53 -5.90
N LYS A 24 -16.92 -20.74 -5.83
CA LYS A 24 -17.75 -20.61 -4.62
C LYS A 24 -18.26 -21.95 -4.06
N ASN A 25 -18.54 -22.91 -4.94
CA ASN A 25 -19.03 -24.25 -4.61
C ASN A 25 -17.90 -25.28 -4.38
N LYS A 26 -16.64 -24.85 -4.34
CA LYS A 26 -15.46 -25.73 -4.17
C LYS A 26 -14.84 -25.56 -2.79
N THR A 27 -14.27 -26.65 -2.27
CA THR A 27 -13.64 -26.69 -0.95
C THR A 27 -12.40 -25.79 -0.87
N ARG A 28 -12.03 -25.39 0.35
CA ARG A 28 -10.78 -24.62 0.60
C ARG A 28 -9.54 -25.34 0.05
N LYS A 29 -9.51 -26.69 0.10
CA LYS A 29 -8.40 -27.50 -0.40
C LYS A 29 -8.29 -27.43 -1.92
N GLU A 30 -9.41 -27.46 -2.64
CA GLU A 30 -9.47 -27.31 -4.09
C GLU A 30 -9.05 -25.91 -4.54
N LYS A 31 -9.54 -24.86 -3.87
CA LYS A 31 -9.13 -23.46 -4.13
C LYS A 31 -7.61 -23.27 -3.96
N ARG A 32 -7.03 -23.80 -2.87
CA ARG A 32 -5.57 -23.75 -2.63
C ARG A 32 -4.78 -24.53 -3.68
N ARG A 33 -5.27 -25.71 -4.09
CA ARG A 33 -4.63 -26.54 -5.12
C ARG A 33 -4.61 -25.82 -6.47
N PHE A 34 -5.72 -25.16 -6.82
CA PHE A 34 -5.81 -24.35 -8.02
C PHE A 34 -4.81 -23.19 -8.01
N LYS A 35 -4.80 -22.37 -6.96
CA LYS A 35 -3.85 -21.25 -6.81
C LYS A 35 -2.40 -21.71 -6.90
N ARG A 36 -2.04 -22.82 -6.24
CA ARG A 36 -0.69 -23.39 -6.32
C ARG A 36 -0.31 -23.85 -7.73
N ARG A 37 -1.26 -24.38 -8.51
CA ARG A 37 -0.99 -24.80 -9.90
C ARG A 37 -0.73 -23.59 -10.79
N VAL A 38 -1.52 -22.52 -10.66
CA VAL A 38 -1.27 -21.28 -11.41
C VAL A 38 0.08 -20.67 -11.02
N LEU A 39 0.39 -20.61 -9.73
CA LEU A 39 1.66 -20.03 -9.25
C LEU A 39 2.91 -20.88 -9.55
N ARG A 40 2.76 -22.15 -9.94
CA ARG A 40 3.89 -23.01 -10.35
C ARG A 40 4.47 -22.63 -11.70
N GLU A 41 3.72 -21.92 -12.53
CA GLU A 41 4.20 -21.47 -13.82
C GLU A 41 5.23 -20.35 -13.65
N LYS A 42 6.35 -20.49 -14.36
CA LYS A 42 7.46 -19.54 -14.27
C LYS A 42 7.16 -18.23 -15.01
N ARG A 43 6.49 -18.28 -16.16
CA ARG A 43 6.16 -17.10 -16.96
C ARG A 43 4.77 -16.58 -16.66
N VAL A 44 4.57 -15.27 -16.80
CA VAL A 44 3.28 -14.61 -16.53
C VAL A 44 2.26 -14.96 -17.61
N GLU A 45 2.70 -15.10 -18.85
CA GLU A 45 1.87 -15.46 -19.99
C GLU A 45 1.24 -16.84 -19.77
N ASP A 46 2.03 -17.82 -19.32
CA ASP A 46 1.58 -19.18 -19.01
C ASP A 46 0.56 -19.20 -17.85
N ARG A 47 0.68 -18.27 -16.89
CA ARG A 47 -0.29 -18.12 -15.79
C ARG A 47 -1.62 -17.61 -16.32
N ILE A 48 -1.58 -16.59 -17.18
CA ILE A 48 -2.76 -15.98 -17.79
C ILE A 48 -3.47 -17.00 -18.69
N GLU A 49 -2.73 -17.75 -19.50
CA GLU A 49 -3.29 -18.78 -20.36
C GLU A 49 -3.99 -19.89 -19.56
N ARG A 50 -3.39 -20.33 -18.45
CA ARG A 50 -4.04 -21.31 -17.55
C ARG A 50 -5.28 -20.79 -16.84
N LEU A 51 -5.32 -19.49 -16.51
CA LEU A 51 -6.52 -18.87 -15.98
C LEU A 51 -7.62 -18.86 -17.05
N ASP A 52 -7.27 -18.57 -18.30
CA ASP A 52 -8.20 -18.47 -19.42
C ASP A 52 -8.79 -19.83 -19.86
N GLN A 53 -7.97 -20.88 -19.82
CA GLN A 53 -8.40 -22.25 -20.13
C GLN A 53 -9.27 -22.88 -19.03
N ASN A 54 -9.40 -22.24 -17.86
CA ASN A 54 -10.17 -22.81 -16.76
C ASN A 54 -11.68 -22.61 -16.95
N GLN A 55 -12.41 -23.71 -17.13
CA GLN A 55 -13.86 -23.69 -17.31
C GLN A 55 -14.63 -23.00 -16.18
N ASN A 56 -14.15 -23.06 -14.93
CA ASN A 56 -14.83 -22.41 -13.80
C ASN A 56 -14.65 -20.88 -13.83
N LEU A 57 -13.52 -20.40 -14.38
CA LEU A 57 -13.23 -18.97 -14.50
C LEU A 57 -13.82 -18.36 -15.78
N ARG A 58 -14.12 -19.18 -16.77
CA ARG A 58 -14.49 -18.75 -18.12
C ARG A 58 -15.60 -17.70 -18.15
N SER A 59 -16.72 -17.92 -17.45
CA SER A 59 -17.84 -16.96 -17.44
C SER A 59 -17.48 -15.62 -16.76
N GLN A 60 -16.70 -15.67 -15.67
CA GLN A 60 -16.23 -14.50 -14.95
C GLN A 60 -15.20 -13.71 -15.77
N LEU A 61 -14.26 -14.42 -16.41
CA LEU A 61 -13.27 -13.82 -17.30
C LEU A 61 -13.90 -13.28 -18.59
N GLU A 62 -14.92 -13.93 -19.15
CA GLU A 62 -15.65 -13.43 -20.32
C GLU A 62 -16.51 -12.20 -20.00
N ALA A 63 -17.15 -12.14 -18.82
CA ALA A 63 -17.81 -10.92 -18.34
C ALA A 63 -16.79 -9.78 -18.18
N TRP A 64 -15.66 -10.05 -17.53
CA TRP A 64 -14.58 -9.09 -17.35
C TRP A 64 -13.98 -8.63 -18.68
N ARG A 65 -13.72 -9.55 -19.62
CA ARG A 65 -13.24 -9.24 -20.97
C ARG A 65 -14.21 -8.39 -21.78
N ARG A 66 -15.53 -8.60 -21.64
CA ARG A 66 -16.53 -7.75 -22.29
C ARG A 66 -16.48 -6.32 -21.74
N ASN A 67 -16.34 -6.18 -20.42
CA ASN A 67 -16.17 -4.87 -19.78
C ASN A 67 -14.85 -4.20 -20.19
N PHE A 68 -13.76 -4.97 -20.31
CA PHE A 68 -12.45 -4.47 -20.72
C PHE A 68 -12.37 -4.13 -22.23
N LYS A 69 -13.00 -4.93 -23.11
CA LYS A 69 -13.05 -4.65 -24.56
C LYS A 69 -13.77 -3.34 -24.88
N ARG A 70 -14.79 -2.97 -24.10
CA ARG A 70 -15.44 -1.66 -24.20
C ARG A 70 -14.52 -0.49 -23.81
N SER A 71 -13.47 -0.73 -23.00
CA SER A 71 -12.58 0.32 -22.50
C SER A 71 -11.25 0.47 -23.28
N LYS A 72 -11.06 -0.24 -24.41
CA LYS A 72 -9.80 -0.17 -25.18
C LYS A 72 -9.53 1.19 -25.82
N ALA A 73 -10.56 1.98 -26.11
CA ALA A 73 -10.38 3.35 -26.58
C ALA A 73 -10.21 4.26 -25.36
N LYS A 74 -8.97 4.62 -25.04
CA LYS A 74 -8.69 5.66 -24.04
C LYS A 74 -9.34 6.96 -24.52
N SER A 75 -10.18 7.58 -23.69
CA SER A 75 -10.94 8.77 -24.06
C SER A 75 -11.27 9.57 -22.81
N ARG A 76 -10.74 10.80 -22.72
CA ARG A 76 -11.07 11.72 -21.62
C ARG A 76 -12.57 12.02 -21.60
N THR A 77 -13.18 12.27 -22.76
CA THR A 77 -14.61 12.57 -22.87
C THR A 77 -15.47 11.44 -22.31
N LEU A 78 -15.22 10.20 -22.72
CA LEU A 78 -15.98 9.05 -22.24
C LEU A 78 -15.71 8.77 -20.76
N ALA A 79 -14.48 9.01 -20.28
CA ALA A 79 -14.15 8.91 -18.87
C ALA A 79 -14.93 9.92 -18.02
N PHE A 80 -15.08 11.17 -18.49
CA PHE A 80 -15.89 12.20 -17.84
C PHE A 80 -17.39 11.85 -17.82
N GLU A 81 -17.93 11.32 -18.90
CA GLU A 81 -19.31 10.82 -18.95
C GLU A 81 -19.53 9.73 -17.90
N LYS A 82 -18.63 8.75 -17.83
CA LYS A 82 -18.65 7.70 -16.80
C LYS A 82 -18.47 8.22 -15.38
N LEU A 83 -17.66 9.27 -15.20
CA LEU A 83 -17.47 9.89 -13.90
C LEU A 83 -18.76 10.57 -13.41
N ASN A 84 -19.45 11.27 -14.31
CA ASN A 84 -20.74 11.90 -14.00
C ASN A 84 -21.83 10.85 -13.75
N GLU A 85 -21.83 9.76 -14.51
CA GLU A 85 -22.69 8.60 -14.27
C GLU A 85 -22.45 8.00 -12.88
N ALA A 86 -21.19 7.77 -12.50
CA ALA A 86 -20.81 7.23 -11.20
C ALA A 86 -21.30 8.11 -10.04
N ARG A 87 -21.14 9.43 -10.16
CA ARG A 87 -21.62 10.40 -9.15
C ARG A 87 -23.15 10.40 -9.03
N ARG A 88 -23.87 10.31 -10.16
CA ARG A 88 -25.34 10.20 -10.15
C ARG A 88 -25.79 8.91 -9.44
N LEU A 89 -25.18 7.77 -9.79
CA LEU A 89 -25.49 6.47 -9.17
C LEU A 89 -25.17 6.45 -7.67
N LEU A 90 -24.09 7.14 -7.26
CA LEU A 90 -23.73 7.32 -5.86
C LEU A 90 -24.81 8.11 -5.09
N ASN A 91 -25.32 9.20 -5.67
CA ASN A 91 -26.42 9.98 -5.08
C ASN A 91 -27.72 9.16 -4.97
N GLU A 92 -27.94 8.24 -5.92
CA GLU A 92 -29.05 7.27 -5.89
C GLU A 92 -28.82 6.09 -4.92
N LYS A 93 -27.68 6.05 -4.21
CA LYS A 93 -27.25 4.96 -3.31
C LYS A 93 -27.09 3.59 -3.99
N LYS A 94 -26.91 3.56 -5.31
CA LYS A 94 -26.61 2.34 -6.08
C LYS A 94 -25.10 2.09 -6.08
N LEU A 95 -24.61 1.56 -4.96
CA LEU A 95 -23.17 1.48 -4.69
C LEU A 95 -22.42 0.58 -5.68
N ASP A 96 -22.96 -0.58 -6.03
CA ASP A 96 -22.32 -1.52 -6.97
C ASP A 96 -22.24 -0.94 -8.39
N ASP A 97 -23.32 -0.32 -8.88
CA ASP A 97 -23.35 0.33 -10.20
C ASP A 97 -22.39 1.53 -10.23
N ALA A 98 -22.36 2.32 -9.15
CA ALA A 98 -21.42 3.44 -9.02
C ALA A 98 -19.97 2.95 -9.03
N LEU A 99 -19.68 1.81 -8.39
CA LEU A 99 -18.35 1.21 -8.36
C LEU A 99 -17.90 0.75 -9.74
N GLU A 100 -18.82 0.14 -10.50
CA GLU A 100 -18.55 -0.24 -11.88
C GLU A 100 -18.25 1.01 -12.73
N ALA A 101 -19.07 2.06 -12.63
CA ALA A 101 -18.88 3.30 -13.38
C ALA A 101 -17.55 4.00 -13.02
N TYR A 102 -17.20 4.13 -11.74
CA TYR A 102 -15.89 4.68 -11.32
C TYR A 102 -14.72 3.86 -11.85
N SER A 103 -14.84 2.53 -11.87
CA SER A 103 -13.80 1.65 -12.39
C SER A 103 -13.66 1.78 -13.91
N GLN A 104 -14.77 1.93 -14.63
CA GLN A 104 -14.77 2.22 -16.07
C GLN A 104 -14.10 3.57 -16.36
N THR A 105 -14.34 4.61 -15.55
CA THR A 105 -13.64 5.90 -15.68
C THR A 105 -12.14 5.73 -15.67
N ILE A 106 -11.58 5.09 -14.62
CA ILE A 106 -10.13 4.87 -14.49
C ILE A 106 -9.58 4.07 -15.69
N LEU A 107 -10.31 3.06 -16.16
CA LEU A 107 -9.92 2.26 -17.31
C LEU A 107 -9.93 3.05 -18.63
N LEU A 108 -10.79 4.07 -18.76
CA LEU A 108 -10.89 4.91 -19.95
C LEU A 108 -9.89 6.06 -19.97
N LEU A 109 -9.34 6.45 -18.82
CA LEU A 109 -8.36 7.53 -18.76
C LEU A 109 -7.06 7.16 -19.48
N PRO A 110 -6.47 8.07 -20.29
CA PRO A 110 -5.12 7.90 -20.80
C PRO A 110 -4.15 7.80 -19.63
N PHE A 111 -3.17 6.90 -19.70
CA PHE A 111 -2.20 6.73 -18.61
C PHE A 111 -1.33 7.99 -18.48
N PRO A 112 -1.03 8.48 -17.26
CA PRO A 112 -0.14 9.63 -17.09
C PRO A 112 1.24 9.27 -17.63
N ASP A 113 1.73 10.03 -18.59
CA ASP A 113 3.06 9.80 -19.18
C ASP A 113 4.11 10.41 -18.25
N GLU A 114 4.85 9.58 -17.50
CA GLU A 114 5.91 10.03 -16.58
C GLU A 114 7.04 10.81 -17.29
N SER A 115 7.14 10.72 -18.62
CA SER A 115 8.15 11.45 -19.42
C SER A 115 7.72 12.86 -19.83
N LYS A 116 6.43 13.19 -19.68
CA LYS A 116 5.88 14.51 -19.97
C LYS A 116 5.27 15.06 -18.70
N ASP A 117 5.40 16.37 -18.48
CA ASP A 117 4.68 17.06 -17.41
C ASP A 117 3.19 17.16 -17.81
N ASP A 118 2.48 16.02 -17.75
CA ASP A 118 1.04 15.89 -17.98
C ASP A 118 0.31 15.89 -16.64
N THR A 119 0.47 17.00 -15.91
CA THR A 119 -0.13 17.24 -14.60
C THR A 119 -1.64 17.03 -14.66
N ASP A 120 -2.29 17.48 -15.74
CA ASP A 120 -3.74 17.35 -15.96
C ASP A 120 -4.23 15.89 -15.98
N SER A 121 -3.54 14.99 -16.70
CA SER A 121 -3.89 13.57 -16.67
C SER A 121 -3.66 12.97 -15.29
N SER A 122 -2.55 13.35 -14.65
CA SER A 122 -2.20 12.82 -13.33
C SER A 122 -3.23 13.21 -12.28
N ASP A 123 -3.63 14.48 -12.24
CA ASP A 123 -4.63 15.01 -11.32
C ASP A 123 -6.00 14.37 -11.52
N LEU A 124 -6.40 14.12 -12.78
CA LEU A 124 -7.66 13.44 -13.07
C LEU A 124 -7.65 11.97 -12.62
N TRP A 125 -6.51 11.28 -12.76
CA TRP A 125 -6.33 9.92 -12.22
C TRP A 125 -6.41 9.88 -10.71
N VAL A 126 -5.67 10.78 -10.04
CA VAL A 126 -5.70 10.96 -8.58
C VAL A 126 -7.14 11.17 -8.12
N HIS A 127 -7.86 12.10 -8.73
CA HIS A 127 -9.26 12.38 -8.39
C HIS A 127 -10.19 11.17 -8.52
N CYS A 128 -10.01 10.37 -9.57
CA CYS A 128 -10.83 9.18 -9.78
C CYS A 128 -10.54 8.09 -8.75
N PHE A 129 -9.27 7.89 -8.40
CA PHE A 129 -8.89 6.97 -7.32
C PHE A 129 -9.44 7.43 -5.97
N VAL A 130 -9.30 8.71 -5.61
CA VAL A 130 -9.84 9.24 -4.34
C VAL A 130 -11.35 9.03 -4.27
N GLN A 131 -12.09 9.35 -5.33
CA GLN A 131 -13.55 9.16 -5.34
C GLN A 131 -13.95 7.69 -5.21
N ARG A 132 -13.26 6.78 -5.90
CA ARG A 132 -13.53 5.34 -5.79
C ARG A 132 -13.12 4.78 -4.43
N ALA A 133 -12.05 5.31 -3.83
CA ALA A 133 -11.68 5.00 -2.44
C ALA A 133 -12.83 5.37 -1.49
N VAL A 134 -13.37 6.58 -1.56
CA VAL A 134 -14.51 7.00 -0.73
C VAL A 134 -15.70 6.05 -0.87
N LEU A 135 -15.99 5.57 -2.08
CA LEU A 135 -17.02 4.56 -2.31
C LEU A 135 -16.67 3.22 -1.64
N TYR A 136 -15.45 2.72 -1.81
CA TYR A 136 -14.98 1.51 -1.14
C TYR A 136 -15.09 1.62 0.39
N PHE A 137 -14.84 2.80 0.95
CA PHE A 137 -15.03 3.07 2.37
C PHE A 137 -16.50 2.91 2.78
N GLN A 138 -17.44 3.49 2.02
CA GLN A 138 -18.88 3.32 2.26
C GLN A 138 -19.33 1.86 2.17
N MET A 139 -18.74 1.10 1.24
CA MET A 139 -19.00 -0.33 1.03
C MET A 139 -18.28 -1.23 2.04
N LYS A 140 -17.48 -0.68 2.97
CA LYS A 140 -16.65 -1.42 3.94
C LYS A 140 -15.59 -2.33 3.27
N GLN A 141 -15.18 -2.00 2.04
CA GLN A 141 -14.14 -2.70 1.27
C GLN A 141 -12.78 -2.01 1.48
N PHE A 142 -12.25 -2.12 2.68
CA PHE A 142 -11.17 -1.24 3.10
C PHE A 142 -9.79 -1.53 2.50
N LEU A 143 -9.51 -2.77 2.09
CA LEU A 143 -8.26 -3.08 1.37
C LEU A 143 -8.22 -2.33 0.03
N ASN A 144 -9.37 -2.28 -0.66
CA ASN A 144 -9.51 -1.55 -1.92
C ASN A 144 -9.43 -0.02 -1.70
N TYR A 145 -9.95 0.48 -0.57
CA TYR A 145 -9.77 1.88 -0.15
C TYR A 145 -8.29 2.26 -0.03
N VAL A 146 -7.51 1.48 0.74
CA VAL A 146 -6.08 1.75 0.92
C VAL A 146 -5.33 1.68 -0.41
N PHE A 147 -5.65 0.69 -1.24
CA PHE A 147 -5.01 0.56 -2.55
C PHE A 147 -5.26 1.78 -3.44
N ASP A 148 -6.50 2.25 -3.54
CA ASP A 148 -6.80 3.45 -4.34
C ASP A 148 -6.09 4.70 -3.78
N LEU A 149 -5.96 4.83 -2.46
CA LEU A 149 -5.16 5.91 -1.85
C LEU A 149 -3.67 5.80 -2.18
N GLU A 150 -3.09 4.59 -2.18
CA GLU A 150 -1.68 4.39 -2.56
C GLU A 150 -1.45 4.79 -4.02
N GLN A 151 -2.36 4.43 -4.91
CA GLN A 151 -2.30 4.86 -6.31
C GLN A 151 -2.43 6.39 -6.44
N ALA A 152 -3.33 7.02 -5.68
CA ALA A 152 -3.47 8.47 -5.64
C ALA A 152 -2.19 9.17 -5.12
N ILE A 153 -1.57 8.63 -4.06
CA ILE A 153 -0.29 9.14 -3.49
C ILE A 153 0.86 9.01 -4.48
N LYS A 154 0.89 7.91 -5.25
CA LYS A 154 1.94 7.66 -6.25
C LYS A 154 1.90 8.67 -7.39
N HIS A 155 0.70 9.04 -7.85
CA HIS A 155 0.53 9.86 -9.04
C HIS A 155 0.31 11.35 -8.74
N THR A 156 0.02 11.75 -7.50
CA THR A 156 -0.12 13.18 -7.19
C THR A 156 1.24 13.91 -7.17
N HIS A 157 1.28 15.07 -7.83
CA HIS A 157 2.41 15.99 -7.78
C HIS A 157 2.22 17.11 -6.72
N ASP A 158 1.02 17.24 -6.16
CA ASP A 158 0.72 18.19 -5.09
C ASP A 158 1.12 17.60 -3.72
N ASN A 159 2.18 18.17 -3.13
CA ASN A 159 2.67 17.78 -1.81
C ASN A 159 1.62 17.97 -0.69
N SER A 160 0.77 18.99 -0.79
CA SER A 160 -0.27 19.27 0.20
C SER A 160 -1.33 18.18 0.16
N LEU A 161 -1.79 17.82 -1.05
CA LEU A 161 -2.70 16.70 -1.26
C LEU A 161 -2.05 15.38 -0.85
N LYS A 162 -0.77 15.18 -1.16
CA LYS A 162 -0.03 13.97 -0.76
C LYS A 162 -0.03 13.78 0.76
N VAL A 163 0.23 14.83 1.53
CA VAL A 163 0.15 14.80 2.99
C VAL A 163 -1.27 14.46 3.45
N LEU A 164 -2.30 15.06 2.84
CA LEU A 164 -3.68 14.76 3.17
C LEU A 164 -4.07 13.30 2.86
N LEU A 165 -3.66 12.77 1.71
CA LEU A 165 -3.91 11.38 1.32
C LEU A 165 -3.16 10.40 2.22
N LEU A 166 -1.93 10.74 2.62
CA LEU A 166 -1.21 10.00 3.65
C LEU A 166 -2.00 10.01 4.95
N CYS A 167 -2.52 11.16 5.41
CA CYS A 167 -3.40 11.25 6.58
C CYS A 167 -4.67 10.38 6.46
N TYR A 168 -5.31 10.34 5.28
CA TYR A 168 -6.47 9.47 5.06
C TYR A 168 -6.10 7.99 5.07
N ARG A 169 -4.93 7.63 4.53
CA ARG A 169 -4.36 6.29 4.64
C ARG A 169 -4.06 5.95 6.12
N PHE A 170 -3.50 6.90 6.87
CA PHE A 170 -3.21 6.79 8.31
C PHE A 170 -4.47 6.64 9.18
N TYR A 171 -5.56 7.33 8.83
CA TYR A 171 -6.81 7.30 9.59
C TYR A 171 -7.47 5.90 9.57
N TYR A 172 -7.16 5.09 8.56
CA TYR A 172 -7.63 3.71 8.45
C TYR A 172 -6.68 2.69 9.11
N ASP A 173 -5.41 3.02 9.24
CA ASP A 173 -4.43 2.14 9.90
C ASP A 173 -4.76 1.97 11.40
N ALA A 174 -5.55 2.89 11.97
CA ALA A 174 -6.41 2.62 13.14
C ALA A 174 -7.72 1.97 12.67
N SER A 175 -7.83 0.63 12.79
CA SER A 175 -8.95 -0.14 12.20
C SER A 175 -10.35 0.44 12.52
N ALA A 176 -11.33 0.21 11.65
CA ALA A 176 -12.76 0.49 11.86
C ALA A 176 -13.36 -0.16 13.14
N PHE A 177 -12.54 -0.86 13.91
CA PHE A 177 -12.86 -1.55 15.13
C PHE A 177 -12.49 -0.76 16.38
N VAL A 178 -11.87 0.42 16.24
CA VAL A 178 -11.44 1.23 17.37
C VAL A 178 -11.97 2.66 17.29
N ASN A 179 -12.23 3.25 18.45
CA ASN A 179 -12.63 4.64 18.61
C ASN A 179 -11.61 5.38 19.47
N LEU A 180 -11.35 6.64 19.14
CA LEU A 180 -10.63 7.55 20.04
C LEU A 180 -11.58 8.02 21.14
N LYS A 181 -11.20 7.86 22.40
CA LYS A 181 -11.93 8.37 23.57
C LYS A 181 -10.99 9.18 24.46
N ASN A 182 -11.55 10.05 25.28
CA ASN A 182 -10.81 10.73 26.32
C ASN A 182 -11.28 10.21 27.69
N THR A 183 -10.35 9.92 28.58
CA THR A 183 -10.63 9.43 29.93
C THR A 183 -9.96 10.35 30.94
N SER A 184 -10.62 10.61 32.06
CA SER A 184 -10.11 11.51 33.10
C SER A 184 -8.71 11.12 33.60
N ASN A 185 -8.41 9.81 33.64
CA ASN A 185 -7.20 9.30 34.29
C ASN A 185 -6.07 8.98 33.30
N LYS A 186 -6.35 8.82 32.00
CA LYS A 186 -5.35 8.42 30.98
C LYS A 186 -5.30 9.36 29.77
N GLY A 187 -6.12 10.41 29.75
CA GLY A 187 -6.27 11.27 28.60
C GLY A 187 -6.82 10.50 27.39
N ARG A 188 -6.22 10.74 26.22
CA ARG A 188 -6.64 10.13 24.94
C ARG A 188 -6.27 8.64 24.89
N VAL A 189 -7.27 7.81 24.62
CA VAL A 189 -7.15 6.36 24.52
C VAL A 189 -7.81 5.86 23.25
N ILE A 190 -7.29 4.77 22.70
CA ILE A 190 -7.89 4.02 21.59
C ILE A 190 -8.61 2.81 22.19
N VAL A 191 -9.91 2.67 21.91
CA VAL A 191 -10.76 1.63 22.53
C VAL A 191 -11.48 0.84 21.46
N ALA A 192 -11.46 -0.49 21.55
CA ALA A 192 -12.24 -1.33 20.65
C ALA A 192 -13.76 -1.02 20.75
N ASN A 193 -14.42 -0.89 19.61
CA ASN A 193 -15.86 -0.62 19.50
C ASN A 193 -16.71 -1.91 19.37
N ARG A 194 -16.05 -3.07 19.31
CA ARG A 194 -16.65 -4.41 19.25
C ARG A 194 -15.66 -5.48 19.72
N ASN A 195 -16.14 -6.71 19.90
CA ASN A 195 -15.27 -7.85 20.19
C ASN A 195 -14.39 -8.20 18.98
N LEU A 196 -13.09 -8.40 19.22
CA LEU A 196 -12.10 -8.72 18.19
C LEU A 196 -11.60 -10.17 18.35
N PRO A 197 -11.68 -11.01 17.30
CA PRO A 197 -11.07 -12.33 17.34
C PRO A 197 -9.56 -12.28 17.57
N ILE A 198 -9.01 -13.33 18.18
CA ILE A 198 -7.56 -13.48 18.35
C ILE A 198 -6.87 -13.43 16.97
N GLY A 199 -5.78 -12.67 16.89
CA GLY A 199 -5.04 -12.45 15.64
C GLY A 199 -5.59 -11.33 14.75
N SER A 200 -6.57 -10.56 15.22
CA SER A 200 -7.04 -9.36 14.49
C SER A 200 -5.97 -8.27 14.47
N LEU A 201 -5.69 -7.72 13.29
CA LEU A 201 -4.88 -6.50 13.15
C LEU A 201 -5.72 -5.30 13.63
N VAL A 202 -5.34 -4.74 14.78
CA VAL A 202 -6.06 -3.63 15.43
C VAL A 202 -5.57 -2.28 14.92
N VAL A 203 -4.24 -2.12 14.90
CA VAL A 203 -3.56 -0.94 14.37
C VAL A 203 -2.30 -1.40 13.64
N SER A 204 -2.04 -0.81 12.48
CA SER A 204 -0.71 -0.77 11.86
C SER A 204 -0.34 0.69 11.70
N GLN A 205 0.95 1.04 11.75
CA GLN A 205 1.39 2.40 11.46
C GLN A 205 2.85 2.34 11.03
N PRO A 206 3.24 2.95 9.90
CA PRO A 206 4.65 3.14 9.62
C PRO A 206 5.22 4.16 10.60
N ALA A 207 6.51 4.00 10.93
CA ALA A 207 7.18 4.94 11.83
C ALA A 207 7.11 6.37 11.27
N PHE A 208 6.75 7.34 12.10
CA PHE A 208 6.76 8.75 11.72
C PHE A 208 8.19 9.21 11.39
N VAL A 209 9.14 8.82 12.23
CA VAL A 209 10.58 8.89 12.00
C VAL A 209 11.19 7.60 12.52
N SER A 210 12.16 7.05 11.79
CA SER A 210 12.94 5.90 12.24
C SER A 210 14.41 6.17 12.02
N TRP A 211 15.22 5.84 13.02
CA TRP A 211 16.67 5.87 12.89
C TRP A 211 17.25 4.58 13.44
N LEU A 212 18.18 3.99 12.69
CA LEU A 212 18.87 2.78 13.14
C LEU A 212 19.79 3.16 14.30
N ARG A 213 19.92 2.28 15.30
CA ARG A 213 20.89 2.51 16.38
C ARG A 213 22.30 2.31 15.83
N PRO A 214 23.29 3.17 16.18
CA PRO A 214 24.65 3.06 15.65
C PRO A 214 25.31 1.69 15.77
N THR A 215 25.03 0.94 16.84
CA THR A 215 25.53 -0.44 17.06
C THR A 215 25.07 -1.45 16.01
N TYR A 216 24.06 -1.12 15.21
CA TYR A 216 23.47 -1.99 14.20
C TYR A 216 23.79 -1.58 12.75
N TYR A 217 24.61 -0.55 12.55
CA TYR A 217 24.89 0.01 11.21
C TYR A 217 25.60 -0.97 10.27
N ASP A 218 26.31 -1.95 10.83
CA ASP A 218 26.97 -3.00 10.05
C ASP A 218 26.03 -4.17 9.73
N GLN A 219 24.89 -4.28 10.42
CA GLN A 219 24.00 -5.45 10.36
C GLN A 219 22.69 -5.17 9.61
N TYR A 220 22.21 -3.93 9.62
CA TYR A 220 20.90 -3.57 9.06
C TYR A 220 21.00 -2.40 8.08
N CYS A 221 20.07 -2.38 7.13
CA CYS A 221 19.90 -1.28 6.18
C CYS A 221 19.45 -0.01 6.93
N ASN A 222 20.12 1.11 6.68
CA ASN A 222 19.82 2.41 7.29
C ASN A 222 18.56 3.10 6.72
N HIS A 223 17.81 2.40 5.87
CA HIS A 223 16.55 2.87 5.31
C HIS A 223 15.39 1.95 5.69
N CYS A 224 15.41 0.69 5.20
CA CYS A 224 14.31 -0.24 5.41
C CYS A 224 14.44 -1.09 6.68
N LEU A 225 15.54 -0.95 7.44
CA LEU A 225 15.82 -1.70 8.67
C LEU A 225 15.84 -3.22 8.52
N ASN A 226 15.93 -3.73 7.28
CA ASN A 226 16.14 -5.15 7.01
C ASN A 226 17.61 -5.52 7.22
N LEU A 227 17.87 -6.78 7.58
CA LEU A 227 19.22 -7.34 7.66
C LEU A 227 19.98 -7.15 6.34
N LEU A 228 21.25 -6.76 6.44
CA LEU A 228 22.18 -6.74 5.31
C LEU A 228 22.63 -8.17 5.03
N ASN A 229 22.30 -8.70 3.86
CA ASN A 229 22.66 -10.05 3.44
C ASN A 229 23.91 -10.02 2.56
N ASN A 230 25.01 -10.68 2.96
CA ASN A 230 26.26 -10.95 2.21
C ASN A 230 26.87 -9.80 1.36
N GLY A 231 26.40 -8.57 1.50
CA GLY A 231 26.79 -7.40 0.73
C GLY A 231 25.93 -6.19 1.10
N CYS A 232 26.50 -4.99 0.96
CA CYS A 232 25.81 -3.74 1.22
C CYS A 232 26.29 -2.66 0.25
N ILE A 233 25.45 -1.65 0.08
CA ILE A 233 25.77 -0.46 -0.70
C ILE A 233 26.10 0.65 0.30
N PRO A 234 27.34 1.16 0.32
CA PRO A 234 27.71 2.27 1.19
C PRO A 234 27.10 3.57 0.65
N CYS A 235 26.96 4.56 1.54
CA CYS A 235 26.68 5.92 1.10
C CYS A 235 27.81 6.45 0.20
N ARG A 236 27.42 7.27 -0.79
CA ARG A 236 28.35 7.95 -1.72
C ARG A 236 29.22 9.05 -1.08
N LYS A 237 28.92 9.49 0.14
CA LYS A 237 29.62 10.61 0.81
C LYS A 237 30.17 10.29 2.20
N CYS A 238 29.52 9.41 2.98
CA CYS A 238 30.00 9.02 4.31
C CYS A 238 30.30 7.52 4.37
N ALA A 239 31.25 7.12 5.22
CA ALA A 239 31.58 5.71 5.43
C ALA A 239 30.61 4.99 6.39
N ASP A 240 29.69 5.74 7.01
CA ASP A 240 28.91 5.26 8.14
C ASP A 240 27.62 4.53 7.76
N MET A 241 26.97 4.96 6.67
CA MET A 241 25.65 4.46 6.29
C MET A 241 25.74 3.36 5.24
N ARG A 242 24.93 2.32 5.44
CA ARG A 242 24.83 1.15 4.55
C ARG A 242 23.39 0.84 4.20
N TYR A 243 23.19 0.37 2.96
CA TYR A 243 21.90 0.05 2.40
C TYR A 243 21.89 -1.35 1.78
N CYS A 244 20.73 -2.02 1.77
CA CYS A 244 20.60 -3.33 1.15
C CYS A 244 20.45 -3.29 -0.38
N SER A 245 20.15 -2.12 -0.96
CA SER A 245 19.94 -1.94 -2.40
C SER A 245 20.14 -0.49 -2.83
N TRP A 246 20.35 -0.27 -4.14
CA TRP A 246 20.51 1.07 -4.70
C TRP A 246 19.25 1.90 -4.49
N ASN A 247 18.08 1.26 -4.56
CA ASN A 247 16.79 1.88 -4.26
C ASN A 247 16.73 2.41 -2.83
N CYS A 248 17.18 1.63 -1.83
CA CYS A 248 17.24 2.11 -0.44
C CYS A 248 18.23 3.26 -0.27
N SER A 249 19.37 3.22 -0.97
CA SER A 249 20.36 4.31 -0.94
C SER A 249 19.81 5.61 -1.53
N GLU A 250 19.15 5.55 -2.70
CA GLU A 250 18.58 6.72 -3.36
C GLU A 250 17.39 7.30 -2.59
N ASN A 251 16.48 6.46 -2.10
CA ASN A 251 15.35 6.91 -1.30
C ASN A 251 15.82 7.60 -0.01
N ALA A 252 16.73 6.97 0.74
CA ALA A 252 17.29 7.58 1.94
C ALA A 252 17.96 8.92 1.63
N TRP A 253 18.74 9.00 0.54
CA TRP A 253 19.37 10.24 0.12
C TRP A 253 18.35 11.34 -0.17
N ASN A 254 17.32 11.02 -0.94
CA ASN A 254 16.34 12.00 -1.40
C ASN A 254 15.45 12.52 -0.26
N GLU A 255 15.15 11.67 0.71
CA GLU A 255 14.25 11.96 1.82
C GLU A 255 14.95 12.70 2.97
N TYR A 256 16.01 12.14 3.55
CA TYR A 256 16.59 12.66 4.80
C TYR A 256 18.12 12.66 4.83
N HIS A 257 18.76 11.61 4.31
CA HIS A 257 20.18 11.39 4.53
C HIS A 257 21.07 12.46 3.89
N LYS A 258 20.67 13.10 2.77
CA LYS A 258 21.45 14.19 2.18
C LYS A 258 21.70 15.36 3.12
N TYR A 259 20.79 15.58 4.08
CA TYR A 259 20.89 16.62 5.10
C TYR A 259 21.66 16.14 6.34
N GLU A 260 21.58 14.85 6.65
CA GLU A 260 22.24 14.25 7.81
C GLU A 260 23.70 13.85 7.52
N CYS A 261 24.06 13.61 6.26
CA CYS A 261 25.27 12.89 5.85
C CYS A 261 26.56 13.44 6.47
N SER A 262 26.75 14.76 6.45
CA SER A 262 27.92 15.43 7.05
C SER A 262 27.93 15.43 8.57
N HIS A 263 26.78 15.16 9.19
CA HIS A 263 26.57 15.22 10.63
C HIS A 263 26.45 13.83 11.27
N VAL A 264 26.47 12.75 10.47
CA VAL A 264 26.33 11.37 10.98
C VAL A 264 27.29 11.07 12.14
N PRO A 265 28.61 11.42 12.09
CA PRO A 265 29.50 11.17 13.22
C PRO A 265 29.04 11.86 14.51
N THR A 266 28.58 13.12 14.41
CA THR A 266 28.06 13.88 15.55
C THR A 266 26.77 13.25 16.09
N ILE A 267 25.83 12.90 15.21
CA ILE A 267 24.54 12.29 15.58
C ILE A 267 24.77 10.94 16.27
N LYS A 268 25.72 10.13 15.77
CA LYS A 268 26.13 8.88 16.40
C LYS A 268 26.59 9.10 17.83
N ASN A 269 27.52 10.04 18.05
CA ASN A 269 28.10 10.29 19.36
C ASN A 269 27.06 10.77 20.38
N LEU A 270 26.17 11.69 19.97
CA LEU A 270 25.07 12.16 20.83
C LEU A 270 24.15 11.01 21.25
N ALA A 271 23.87 10.06 20.36
CA ALA A 271 23.04 8.92 20.69
C ALA A 271 23.72 7.91 21.63
N PHE A 272 25.05 7.79 21.57
CA PHE A 272 25.81 6.92 22.47
C PHE A 272 25.80 7.44 23.91
N GLU A 273 25.98 8.75 24.13
CA GLU A 273 25.95 9.35 25.47
C GLU A 273 24.58 9.19 26.16
N VAL A 274 23.49 9.30 25.40
CA VAL A 274 22.13 9.06 25.90
C VAL A 274 21.87 7.57 26.21
N CYS A 275 22.55 6.65 25.53
CA CYS A 275 22.37 5.22 25.75
C CYS A 275 23.12 4.69 26.99
N ILE A 276 24.23 5.31 27.40
CA ILE A 276 24.97 4.91 28.61
C ILE A 276 24.15 5.24 29.85
N SER A 277 23.53 6.43 29.90
CA SER A 277 22.71 6.85 31.04
C SER A 277 21.45 6.00 31.26
N HIS A 278 20.91 5.36 30.23
CA HIS A 278 19.78 4.45 30.37
C HIS A 278 20.17 3.04 30.88
N ASN A 279 21.41 2.61 30.67
CA ASN A 279 21.89 1.33 31.22
C ASN A 279 22.26 1.42 32.71
N GLU A 280 22.63 2.61 33.20
CA GLU A 280 22.93 2.83 34.62
C GLU A 280 21.68 3.01 35.50
N LEU A 281 20.53 3.38 34.90
CA LEU A 281 19.25 3.52 35.62
C LEU A 281 18.41 2.23 35.67
N GLY A 282 18.94 1.11 35.16
CA GLY A 282 18.20 -0.14 34.97
C GLY A 282 18.52 -1.30 35.92
N THR A 283 19.47 -1.17 36.85
CA THR A 283 19.91 -2.31 37.70
C THR A 283 19.44 -2.30 39.15
N ASP A 284 18.79 -1.24 39.64
CA ASP A 284 18.61 -1.06 41.09
C ASP A 284 17.20 -1.30 41.62
N ASN A 285 16.37 -2.17 41.01
CA ASN A 285 15.09 -2.56 41.64
C ASN A 285 14.58 -3.97 41.28
N VAL A 286 15.46 -4.96 41.38
CA VAL A 286 15.02 -6.35 41.61
C VAL A 286 15.90 -6.95 42.69
N MET A 287 15.58 -6.72 43.97
CA MET A 287 15.72 -7.65 45.09
C MET A 287 15.19 -6.99 46.37
N ASN A 288 13.93 -7.29 46.70
CA ASN A 288 13.38 -7.69 48.01
C ASN A 288 11.86 -7.58 48.01
#